data_AF-A0A484WTU9-F1
#
_entry.id   AF-A0A484WTU9-F1
#
_cell.length_a   1.000
_cell.length_b   1.000
_cell.length_c   1.000
_cell.angle_alpha   90.00
_cell.angle_beta   90.00
_cell.angle_gamma   90.00
#
_symmetry.space_group_name_H-M   'P 1'
#
loop_
_entity.id
_entity.type
_entity.pdbx_description
1 polymer ?
#
loop_
_entity_poly.entity_id
_entity_poly.type
_entity_poly.pdbx_seq_one_letter_code
_entity_poly.pdbx_strand_id
1 'polypeptide(L)'
;MQNTDTIKLELPSLPKGGGAITGLKGDMASAGPDGAAVLTLPLPVSAGRGYAPPLALSYHSRAGNGPFGLGWNINQPAVRRRTSKGVPAWDEKDEFTGPDGEVLMPVLDKGGSRMNASPPRYLAQRWKKSSLFQPGAVAPKLILVVWNSGSLSATAGRVSG
;
A
#
# COMPACT_ATOMS: atom_id res chain seq x y z
N MET A 1 36.94 -0.44 -7.10
CA MET A 1 36.17 -1.59 -6.58
C MET A 1 35.18 -1.96 -7.68
N GLN A 2 35.37 -3.11 -8.32
CA GLN A 2 34.59 -3.53 -9.49
C GLN A 2 33.18 -3.96 -9.04
N ASN A 3 32.16 -3.40 -9.69
CA ASN A 3 30.77 -3.75 -9.51
C ASN A 3 30.46 -4.95 -10.41
N THR A 4 30.60 -6.17 -9.87
CA THR A 4 30.31 -7.41 -10.60
C THR A 4 28.89 -7.84 -10.28
N ASP A 5 27.91 -7.34 -11.01
CA ASP A 5 26.54 -7.85 -10.98
C ASP A 5 26.57 -9.30 -11.48
N THR A 6 26.43 -10.24 -10.55
CA THR A 6 26.58 -11.67 -10.82
C THR A 6 25.29 -12.23 -11.41
N ILE A 7 25.22 -12.35 -12.73
CA ILE A 7 24.17 -13.11 -13.42
C ILE A 7 24.50 -14.59 -13.28
N LYS A 8 23.72 -15.31 -12.46
CA LYS A 8 23.89 -16.76 -12.27
C LYS A 8 23.24 -17.51 -13.43
N LEU A 9 24.02 -18.31 -14.15
CA LEU A 9 23.50 -19.34 -15.06
C LEU A 9 23.15 -20.59 -14.23
N GLU A 10 21.86 -20.90 -14.15
CA GLU A 10 21.33 -22.09 -13.49
C GLU A 10 20.93 -23.12 -14.54
N LEU A 11 21.51 -24.32 -14.51
CA LEU A 11 21.14 -25.44 -15.38
C LEU A 11 19.93 -26.19 -14.80
N PRO A 12 19.02 -26.71 -15.65
CA PRO A 12 17.90 -27.50 -15.17
C PRO A 12 18.40 -28.78 -14.48
N SER A 13 17.97 -29.00 -13.24
CA SER A 13 18.32 -30.18 -12.46
C SER A 13 17.13 -30.64 -11.62
N LEU A 14 17.14 -31.92 -11.24
CA LEU A 14 16.11 -32.46 -10.34
C LEU A 14 16.34 -31.91 -8.91
N PRO A 15 15.27 -31.66 -8.15
CA PRO A 15 15.40 -31.33 -6.73
C PRO A 15 16.16 -32.43 -6.01
N LYS A 16 17.18 -32.06 -5.25
CA LYS A 16 17.84 -33.02 -4.35
C LYS A 16 16.83 -33.45 -3.29
N GLY A 17 16.70 -34.76 -3.07
CA GLY A 17 15.78 -35.31 -2.07
C GLY A 17 16.11 -34.82 -0.65
N GLY A 18 15.08 -34.66 0.18
CA GLY A 18 15.18 -34.26 1.58
C GLY A 18 14.77 -35.37 2.56
N GLY A 19 14.98 -35.13 3.86
CA GLY A 19 14.57 -36.04 4.95
C GLY A 19 14.08 -35.33 6.22
N ALA A 20 14.02 -33.99 6.21
CA ALA A 20 13.50 -33.20 7.33
C ALA A 20 12.01 -32.93 7.15
N ILE A 21 11.21 -33.22 8.19
CA ILE A 21 9.80 -32.83 8.22
C ILE A 21 9.73 -31.36 8.62
N THR A 22 9.37 -30.50 7.67
CA THR A 22 9.11 -29.08 7.92
C THR A 22 7.69 -28.77 7.48
N GLY A 23 6.83 -28.44 8.44
CA GLY A 23 5.48 -27.95 8.18
C GLY A 23 5.43 -26.42 8.05
N LEU A 24 4.21 -25.87 8.05
CA LEU A 24 4.03 -24.43 8.13
C LEU A 24 4.52 -23.95 9.51
N LYS A 25 5.54 -23.08 9.49
CA LYS A 25 6.07 -22.45 10.70
C LYS A 25 5.58 -21.01 10.75
N GLY A 26 5.02 -20.64 11.89
CA GLY A 26 4.73 -19.25 12.20
C GLY A 26 5.89 -18.61 12.96
N ASP A 27 6.08 -17.33 12.74
CA ASP A 27 7.04 -16.50 13.45
C ASP A 27 6.31 -15.79 14.59
N MET A 28 6.67 -16.12 15.83
CA MET A 28 6.21 -15.40 17.02
C MET A 28 7.16 -14.23 17.29
N ALA A 29 6.63 -13.02 17.38
CA ALA A 29 7.46 -11.85 17.68
C ALA A 29 7.87 -11.83 19.15
N SER A 30 9.05 -11.29 19.44
CA SER A 30 9.45 -10.94 20.81
C SER A 30 8.51 -9.88 21.39
N ALA A 31 8.40 -9.83 22.72
CA ALA A 31 7.60 -8.82 23.40
C ALA A 31 8.02 -7.40 23.00
N GLY A 32 7.09 -6.66 22.38
CA GLY A 32 7.27 -5.28 21.98
C GLY A 32 6.94 -4.27 23.09
N PRO A 33 7.21 -2.98 22.87
CA PRO A 33 6.93 -1.91 23.83
C PRO A 33 5.42 -1.70 24.11
N ASP A 34 4.56 -2.18 23.22
CA ASP A 34 3.10 -2.15 23.35
C ASP A 34 2.53 -3.32 24.16
N GLY A 35 3.39 -4.29 24.53
CA GLY A 35 3.04 -5.49 25.29
C GLY A 35 2.10 -6.45 24.53
N ALA A 36 1.95 -6.29 23.21
CA ALA A 36 1.06 -7.13 22.42
C ALA A 36 1.72 -8.47 22.07
N ALA A 37 0.91 -9.53 22.03
CA ALA A 37 1.34 -10.80 21.46
C ALA A 37 1.10 -10.78 19.95
N VAL A 38 2.14 -11.07 19.17
CA VAL A 38 2.12 -11.04 17.71
C VAL A 38 2.62 -12.36 17.14
N LEU A 39 1.90 -12.90 16.16
CA LEU A 39 2.25 -14.13 15.45
C LEU A 39 2.00 -13.93 13.95
N THR A 40 2.94 -14.35 13.11
CA THR A 40 2.81 -14.26 11.65
C THR A 40 2.91 -15.66 11.04
N LEU A 41 1.92 -16.05 10.23
CA LEU A 41 1.89 -17.32 9.51
C LEU A 41 1.94 -17.05 8.00
N PRO A 42 3.07 -17.31 7.32
CA PRO A 42 3.18 -17.10 5.88
C PRO A 42 2.25 -18.05 5.12
N LEU A 43 1.53 -17.57 4.12
CA LEU A 43 0.69 -18.42 3.29
C LEU A 43 1.54 -19.08 2.21
N PRO A 44 1.37 -20.39 1.94
CA PRO A 44 2.15 -21.11 0.93
C PRO A 44 1.65 -20.77 -0.48
N VAL A 45 1.96 -19.56 -0.94
CA VAL A 45 1.63 -19.08 -2.29
C VAL A 45 2.84 -19.28 -3.20
N SER A 46 2.66 -20.03 -4.29
CA SER A 46 3.71 -20.20 -5.29
C SER A 46 3.99 -18.89 -6.03
N ALA A 47 5.27 -18.55 -6.21
CA ALA A 47 5.71 -17.38 -6.97
C ALA A 47 5.39 -17.47 -8.48
N GLY A 48 4.95 -18.64 -8.97
CA GLY A 48 4.56 -18.85 -10.37
C GLY A 48 5.64 -18.41 -11.35
N ARG A 49 5.42 -17.29 -12.04
CA ARG A 49 6.35 -16.71 -13.03
C ARG A 49 7.42 -15.78 -12.43
N GLY A 50 7.65 -15.85 -11.12
CA GLY A 50 8.67 -15.05 -10.43
C GLY A 50 8.11 -13.88 -9.60
N TYR A 51 6.78 -13.72 -9.53
CA TYR A 51 6.13 -12.74 -8.66
C TYR A 51 4.82 -13.30 -8.10
N ALA A 52 4.71 -13.29 -6.77
CA ALA A 52 3.46 -13.44 -6.04
C ALA A 52 3.46 -12.45 -4.86
N PRO A 53 2.30 -11.93 -4.46
CA PRO A 53 2.20 -11.08 -3.29
C PRO A 53 2.60 -11.89 -2.04
N PRO A 54 3.48 -11.37 -1.18
CA PRO A 54 3.80 -12.02 0.09
C PRO A 54 2.60 -11.90 1.02
N LEU A 55 1.77 -12.95 1.05
CA LEU A 55 0.61 -13.00 1.92
C LEU A 55 0.97 -13.76 3.21
N ALA A 56 0.58 -13.20 4.33
CA ALA A 56 0.69 -13.84 5.64
C ALA A 56 -0.57 -13.55 6.46
N LEU A 57 -0.95 -14.51 7.29
CA LEU A 57 -1.96 -14.35 8.31
C LEU A 57 -1.27 -13.82 9.57
N SER A 58 -1.63 -12.61 10.00
CA SER A 58 -1.04 -11.97 11.16
C SER A 58 -2.04 -11.92 12.30
N TYR A 59 -1.60 -12.32 13.49
CA TYR A 59 -2.32 -12.19 14.74
C TYR A 59 -1.75 -11.03 15.55
N HIS A 60 -2.64 -10.26 16.17
CA HIS A 60 -2.29 -9.23 17.13
C HIS A 60 -3.33 -9.22 18.26
N SER A 61 -2.90 -9.44 19.51
CA SER A 61 -3.84 -9.61 20.64
C SER A 61 -4.74 -8.41 20.92
N ARG A 62 -4.35 -7.22 20.46
CA ARG A 62 -5.14 -5.97 20.59
C ARG A 62 -5.98 -5.64 19.35
N ALA A 63 -5.90 -6.46 18.30
CA ALA A 63 -6.69 -6.23 17.10
C ALA A 63 -8.14 -6.70 17.29
N GLY A 64 -9.06 -6.01 16.60
CA GLY A 64 -10.49 -6.28 16.67
C GLY A 64 -10.91 -7.53 15.90
N ASN A 65 -12.22 -7.68 15.74
CA ASN A 65 -12.79 -8.75 14.94
C ASN A 65 -12.66 -8.46 13.44
N GLY A 66 -12.53 -9.50 12.64
CA GLY A 66 -12.36 -9.41 11.20
C GLY A 66 -12.75 -10.71 10.48
N PRO A 67 -12.60 -10.75 9.15
CA PRO A 67 -13.01 -11.90 8.34
C PRO A 67 -12.25 -13.20 8.66
N PHE A 68 -11.10 -13.10 9.31
CA PHE A 68 -10.27 -14.25 9.71
C PHE A 68 -10.40 -14.58 11.21
N GLY A 69 -11.37 -13.96 11.90
CA GLY A 69 -11.58 -14.10 13.34
C GLY A 69 -10.96 -12.97 14.16
N LEU A 70 -11.15 -13.05 15.47
CA LEU A 70 -10.67 -12.05 16.42
C LEU A 70 -9.14 -12.02 16.46
N GLY A 71 -8.56 -10.82 16.30
CA GLY A 71 -7.11 -10.63 16.37
C GLY A 71 -6.36 -11.05 15.10
N TRP A 72 -7.03 -11.72 14.15
CA TRP A 72 -6.42 -12.23 12.92
C TRP A 72 -6.74 -11.36 11.71
N ASN A 73 -5.75 -11.11 10.87
CA ASN A 73 -5.92 -10.40 9.61
C ASN A 73 -4.95 -10.91 8.52
N ILE A 74 -5.20 -10.50 7.29
CA ILE A 74 -4.21 -10.53 6.21
C ILE A 74 -3.85 -9.07 5.91
N ASN A 75 -2.57 -8.73 5.98
CA ASN A 75 -2.08 -7.38 5.75
C ASN A 75 -2.15 -7.02 4.26
N GLN A 76 -3.31 -6.51 3.82
CA GLN A 76 -3.47 -5.94 2.49
C GLN A 76 -3.25 -4.42 2.52
N PRO A 77 -2.35 -3.88 1.66
CA PRO A 77 -2.10 -2.45 1.63
C PRO A 77 -3.35 -1.71 1.16
N ALA A 78 -3.79 -0.71 1.92
CA ALA A 78 -4.98 0.06 1.61
C ALA A 78 -4.80 1.53 2.00
N VAL A 79 -5.37 2.44 1.20
CA VAL A 79 -5.54 3.85 1.58
C VAL A 79 -6.95 4.02 2.11
N ARG A 80 -7.10 4.69 3.25
CA ARG A 80 -8.38 4.85 3.96
C ARG A 80 -8.59 6.30 4.35
N ARG A 81 -9.84 6.75 4.50
CA ARG A 81 -10.13 8.03 5.18
C ARG A 81 -9.87 7.86 6.68
N ARG A 82 -9.25 8.86 7.31
CA ARG A 82 -8.90 8.82 8.72
C ARG A 82 -10.16 8.96 9.58
N THR A 83 -10.46 7.93 10.37
CA THR A 83 -11.60 7.92 11.30
C THR A 83 -11.21 8.17 12.76
N SER A 84 -9.92 8.21 13.07
CA SER A 84 -9.42 8.39 14.45
C SER A 84 -9.71 9.79 15.03
N LYS A 85 -10.06 10.77 14.19
CA LYS A 85 -10.40 12.16 14.57
C LYS A 85 -11.91 12.44 14.48
N GLY A 86 -12.73 11.42 14.26
CA GLY A 86 -14.17 11.57 14.04
C GLY A 86 -14.62 11.00 12.70
N VAL A 87 -15.89 11.19 12.40
CA VAL A 87 -16.52 10.70 11.18
C VAL A 87 -16.11 11.58 9.99
N PRO A 88 -15.56 11.02 8.91
CA PRO A 88 -15.23 11.79 7.71
C PRO A 88 -16.46 12.49 7.11
N ALA A 89 -16.30 13.76 6.71
CA ALA A 89 -17.37 14.55 6.12
C ALA A 89 -17.55 14.28 4.61
N TRP A 90 -16.66 13.48 4.02
CA TRP A 90 -16.61 13.13 2.61
C TRP A 90 -16.31 14.31 1.68
N ASP A 91 -15.64 15.35 2.19
CA ASP A 91 -15.18 16.50 1.41
C ASP A 91 -13.67 16.45 1.13
N GLU A 92 -13.11 17.56 0.61
CA GLU A 92 -11.66 17.68 0.31
C GLU A 92 -10.77 17.94 1.53
N LYS A 93 -11.37 18.14 2.72
CA LYS A 93 -10.67 18.45 3.98
C LYS A 93 -10.35 17.19 4.78
N ASP A 94 -11.02 16.08 4.50
CA ASP A 94 -10.74 14.80 5.13
C ASP A 94 -9.29 14.35 4.92
N GLU A 95 -8.70 13.80 5.97
CA GLU A 95 -7.36 13.21 5.95
C GLU A 95 -7.44 11.75 5.48
N PHE A 96 -6.35 11.26 4.89
CA PHE A 96 -6.20 9.86 4.51
C PHE A 96 -5.07 9.21 5.32
N THR A 97 -5.18 7.91 5.56
CA THR A 97 -4.08 7.09 6.09
C THR A 97 -3.58 6.14 5.02
N GLY A 98 -2.27 5.94 4.99
CA GLY A 98 -1.58 5.03 4.07
C GLY A 98 -1.71 3.56 4.47
N PRO A 99 -1.12 2.66 3.67
CA PRO A 99 -1.04 1.23 3.98
C PRO A 99 -0.36 0.89 5.30
N ASP A 100 0.52 1.75 5.76
CA ASP A 100 1.25 1.71 7.04
C ASP A 100 0.44 2.25 8.21
N GLY A 101 -0.76 2.80 7.96
CA GLY A 101 -1.58 3.47 8.95
C GLY A 101 -1.17 4.92 9.23
N GLU A 102 -0.11 5.42 8.59
CA GLU A 102 0.38 6.79 8.77
C GLU A 102 -0.50 7.80 8.04
N VAL A 103 -0.56 9.02 8.57
CA VAL A 103 -1.32 10.10 7.93
C VAL A 103 -0.62 10.54 6.65
N LEU A 104 -1.38 10.59 5.57
CA LEU A 104 -0.93 11.06 4.28
C LEU A 104 -1.09 12.58 4.20
N MET A 105 0.03 13.25 3.97
CA MET A 105 0.10 14.70 3.83
C MET A 105 0.25 15.08 2.35
N PRO A 106 -0.48 16.09 1.86
CA PRO A 106 -0.31 16.55 0.50
C PRO A 106 1.11 17.12 0.33
N VAL A 107 1.77 16.76 -0.76
CA VAL A 107 3.03 17.40 -1.15
C VAL A 107 2.71 18.79 -1.66
N LEU A 108 3.44 19.79 -1.17
CA LEU A 108 3.26 21.18 -1.55
C LEU A 108 4.37 21.63 -2.53
N ASP A 109 4.02 22.51 -3.46
CA ASP A 109 4.99 23.20 -4.29
C ASP A 109 5.71 24.34 -3.51
N LYS A 110 6.64 25.04 -4.17
CA LYS A 110 7.36 26.17 -3.56
C LYS A 110 6.45 27.32 -3.13
N GLY A 111 5.24 27.40 -3.67
CA GLY A 111 4.22 28.40 -3.33
C GLY A 111 3.22 27.93 -2.27
N GLY A 112 3.39 26.73 -1.70
CA GLY A 112 2.48 26.18 -0.68
C GLY A 112 1.19 25.59 -1.24
N SER A 113 1.05 25.48 -2.56
CA SER A 113 -0.11 24.85 -3.21
C SER A 113 0.10 23.34 -3.35
N ARG A 114 -0.99 22.56 -3.33
CA ARG A 114 -0.94 21.10 -3.51
C ARG A 114 -0.32 20.76 -4.88
N MET A 115 0.70 19.91 -4.88
CA MET A 115 1.35 19.47 -6.11
C MET A 115 0.47 18.46 -6.84
N ASN A 116 0.21 18.72 -8.11
CA ASN A 116 -0.54 17.83 -8.99
C ASN A 116 0.42 16.87 -9.72
N ALA A 117 -0.04 15.66 -10.00
CA ALA A 117 0.67 14.69 -10.83
C ALA A 117 0.14 14.68 -12.26
N SER A 118 1.00 14.71 -13.27
CA SER A 118 0.53 14.56 -14.66
C SER A 118 0.10 13.12 -14.93
N PRO A 119 -1.10 12.87 -15.51
CA PRO A 119 -1.50 11.51 -15.85
C PRO A 119 -0.60 10.93 -16.95
N PRO A 120 -0.43 9.60 -17.00
CA PRO A 120 0.14 8.96 -18.18
C PRO A 120 -0.62 9.42 -19.43
N ARG A 121 0.08 9.65 -20.54
CA ARG A 121 -0.49 10.23 -21.77
C ARG A 121 -1.77 9.52 -22.25
N TYR A 122 -1.87 8.20 -22.04
CA TYR A 122 -3.03 7.39 -22.42
C TYR A 122 -4.26 7.51 -21.49
N LEU A 123 -4.14 8.19 -20.34
CA LEU A 123 -5.25 8.43 -19.39
C LEU A 123 -5.60 9.92 -19.22
N ALA A 124 -4.90 10.80 -19.95
CA ALA A 124 -5.05 12.25 -19.78
C ALA A 124 -6.47 12.78 -20.05
N GLN A 125 -7.27 12.07 -20.85
CA GLN A 125 -8.65 12.46 -21.14
C GLN A 125 -9.65 12.12 -20.02
N ARG A 126 -9.27 11.25 -19.08
CA ARG A 126 -10.19 10.70 -18.05
C ARG A 126 -10.09 11.42 -16.71
N TRP A 127 -8.94 11.99 -16.38
CA TRP A 127 -8.68 12.51 -15.05
C TRP A 127 -8.41 14.01 -15.07
N LYS A 128 -9.21 14.76 -14.31
CA LYS A 128 -9.16 16.22 -14.30
C LYS A 128 -8.33 16.78 -13.14
N LYS A 129 -8.22 16.04 -12.03
CA LYS A 129 -7.48 16.45 -10.82
C LYS A 129 -6.65 15.29 -10.29
N SER A 130 -5.42 15.60 -9.91
CA SER A 130 -4.49 14.69 -9.26
C SER A 130 -3.80 15.42 -8.12
N SER A 131 -3.56 14.73 -7.02
CA SER A 131 -2.82 15.29 -5.89
C SER A 131 -1.78 14.28 -5.42
N LEU A 132 -0.57 14.77 -5.14
CA LEU A 132 0.53 13.98 -4.62
C LEU A 132 0.50 13.94 -3.09
N PHE A 133 0.68 12.77 -2.50
CA PHE A 133 0.74 12.59 -1.04
C PHE A 133 2.00 11.85 -0.60
N GLN A 134 2.46 12.15 0.62
CA GLN A 134 3.57 11.48 1.30
C GLN A 134 3.18 11.12 2.75
N PRO A 135 3.69 10.00 3.31
CA PRO A 135 3.53 9.70 4.74
C PRO A 135 4.18 10.80 5.62
N GLY A 136 3.61 11.03 6.80
CA GLY A 136 4.16 11.97 7.78
C GLY A 136 5.48 11.53 8.43
N ALA A 137 5.73 10.22 8.49
CA ALA A 137 6.96 9.62 9.02
C ALA A 137 7.92 9.21 7.89
N VAL A 138 9.23 9.19 8.18
CA VAL A 138 10.37 9.05 7.25
C VAL A 138 10.56 7.61 6.69
N ALA A 139 9.46 6.96 6.30
CA ALA A 139 9.47 5.65 5.62
C ALA A 139 9.58 5.86 4.09
N PRO A 140 9.96 4.84 3.28
CA PRO A 140 10.37 5.06 1.91
C PRO A 140 9.27 5.77 1.11
N LYS A 141 9.70 6.67 0.22
CA LYS A 141 8.93 7.67 -0.52
C LYS A 141 7.82 7.04 -1.39
N LEU A 142 6.79 6.49 -0.75
CA LEU A 142 5.58 6.02 -1.40
C LEU A 142 4.83 7.27 -1.86
N ILE A 143 4.84 7.48 -3.16
CA ILE A 143 4.10 8.58 -3.79
C ILE A 143 2.72 8.05 -4.13
N LEU A 144 1.71 8.56 -3.43
CA LEU A 144 0.32 8.27 -3.74
C LEU A 144 -0.25 9.37 -4.64
N VAL A 145 -0.87 8.97 -5.75
CA VAL A 145 -1.59 9.87 -6.65
C VAL A 145 -3.07 9.59 -6.53
N VAL A 146 -3.82 10.56 -6.02
CA VAL A 146 -5.29 10.47 -5.92
C VAL A 146 -5.89 11.06 -7.19
N TRP A 147 -6.59 10.25 -7.98
CA TRP A 147 -7.26 10.68 -9.20
C TRP A 147 -8.75 10.93 -8.96
N ASN A 148 -9.25 12.12 -9.33
CA ASN A 148 -10.68 12.44 -9.25
C ASN A 148 -11.26 12.73 -10.64
N SER A 149 -12.32 12.02 -11.00
CA SER A 149 -13.18 12.31 -12.15
C SER A 149 -14.18 13.39 -11.76
N GLY A 150 -13.78 14.67 -11.81
CA GLY A 150 -14.72 15.77 -11.58
C GLY A 150 -15.95 15.69 -12.50
N SER A 151 -17.11 16.15 -12.03
CA SER A 151 -18.32 16.21 -12.86
C SER A 151 -18.09 17.08 -14.10
N LEU A 152 -18.74 16.74 -15.21
CA LEU A 152 -18.79 17.56 -16.41
C LEU A 152 -19.70 18.77 -16.14
N SER A 153 -19.16 19.89 -15.68
CA SER A 153 -19.79 21.19 -15.96
C SER A 153 -19.31 21.63 -17.34
N ALA A 154 -20.09 21.29 -18.37
CA ALA A 154 -19.93 21.86 -19.70
C ALA A 154 -20.72 23.18 -19.73
N THR A 155 -20.05 24.30 -19.48
CA THR A 155 -20.64 25.63 -19.77
C THR A 155 -20.58 25.83 -21.28
N ALA A 156 -21.67 25.53 -21.98
CA ALA A 156 -21.86 25.97 -23.36
C ALA A 156 -22.15 27.47 -23.36
N GLY A 157 -21.15 28.27 -23.74
CA GLY A 157 -21.26 29.73 -23.90
C GLY A 157 -20.99 30.13 -25.34
N ARG A 158 -22.07 30.45 -26.05
CA ARG A 158 -22.23 30.87 -27.46
C ARG A 158 -21.20 31.92 -27.94
N VAL A 159 -20.54 31.66 -29.06
CA VAL A 159 -19.87 32.71 -29.85
C VAL A 159 -20.91 33.28 -30.82
N SER A 160 -21.35 34.52 -30.59
CA SER A 160 -22.09 35.31 -31.57
C SER A 160 -21.12 35.85 -32.62
N GLY A 161 -21.53 35.77 -33.90
CA GLY A 161 -20.77 36.25 -35.05
C GLY A 161 -20.70 37.75 -35.20
#